data_AF-A0AAU7GN73-F1
#
_entry.id   AF-A0AAU7GN73-F1
#
_cell.length_a   1.000
_cell.length_b   1.000
_cell.length_c   1.000
_cell.angle_alpha   90.00
_cell.angle_beta   90.00
_cell.angle_gamma   90.00
#
_symmetry.space_group_name_H-M   'P 1'
#
loop_
_entity.id
_entity.type
_entity.pdbx_description
1 polymer ?
#
loop_
_entity_poly.entity_id
_entity_poly.type
_entity_poly.pdbx_seq_one_letter_code
_entity_poly.pdbx_strand_id
1 'polypeptide(L)' 'MAEITLSSAERDRLRNELETYCSDHFDLDLEQFDAEFFIDFIIEKLGPAFYNAGIEEAIRTHIAYSERIQEEMDLKKIL' A
#
# COMPACT_ATOMS: atom_id res chain seq x y z
N MET A 1 -12.29 -9.31 2.45
CA MET A 1 -11.20 -8.31 2.37
C MET A 1 -11.62 -7.13 3.21
N ALA A 2 -10.69 -6.54 3.98
CA ALA A 2 -10.94 -5.20 4.48
C ALA A 2 -11.04 -4.28 3.26
N GLU A 3 -12.11 -3.50 3.20
CA GLU A 3 -12.25 -2.47 2.18
C GLU A 3 -11.14 -1.44 2.41
N ILE A 4 -10.40 -1.08 1.35
CA ILE A 4 -9.38 -0.04 1.44
C ILE A 4 -10.13 1.29 1.49
N THR A 5 -10.28 1.84 2.69
CA THR A 5 -10.93 3.13 2.91
C THR A 5 -9.88 4.18 3.23
N LEU A 6 -9.97 5.32 2.56
CA LEU A 6 -9.15 6.49 2.82
C LEU A 6 -9.95 7.56 3.55
N SER A 7 -9.31 8.28 4.46
CA SER A 7 -9.87 9.50 5.04
C SER A 7 -10.01 10.60 3.98
N SER A 8 -10.86 11.60 4.24
CA SER A 8 -11.04 12.74 3.34
C SER A 8 -9.72 13.47 3.07
N ALA A 9 -8.91 13.68 4.11
CA ALA A 9 -7.60 14.32 3.98
C ALA A 9 -6.62 13.51 3.12
N GLU A 10 -6.65 12.18 3.20
CA GLU A 10 -5.84 11.32 2.34
C GLU A 10 -6.31 11.38 0.88
N ARG A 11 -7.63 11.38 0.66
CA ARG A 11 -8.19 11.53 -0.70
C ARG A 11 -7.79 12.85 -1.33
N ASP A 12 -7.94 13.96 -0.61
CA ASP A 12 -7.59 15.29 -1.13
C ASP A 12 -6.10 15.40 -1.46
N ARG A 13 -5.24 14.81 -0.63
CA ARG A 13 -3.81 14.74 -0.91
C ARG A 13 -3.52 13.94 -2.18
N LEU A 14 -4.07 12.72 -2.29
CA LEU A 14 -3.85 11.86 -3.45
C LEU A 14 -4.40 12.47 -4.74
N ARG A 15 -5.52 13.20 -4.65
CA ARG A 15 -6.11 13.91 -5.78
C ARG A 15 -5.14 14.95 -6.32
N ASN A 16 -4.62 15.81 -5.45
CA ASN A 16 -3.65 16.82 -5.84
C ASN A 16 -2.37 16.19 -6.44
N GLU A 17 -1.89 15.09 -5.85
CA GLU A 17 -0.73 14.35 -6.38
C GLU A 17 -1.02 13.78 -7.78
N LEU A 18 -2.22 13.22 -7.99
CA LEU A 18 -2.64 12.64 -9.27
C LEU A 18 -2.86 13.70 -10.35
N GLU A 19 -3.55 14.79 -10.01
CA GLU A 19 -3.76 15.95 -10.87
C GLU A 19 -2.42 16.52 -11.34
N THR A 20 -1.49 16.74 -10.40
CA THR A 20 -0.14 17.25 -10.71
C THR A 20 0.61 16.29 -11.63
N TYR A 21 0.62 15.00 -11.31
CA TYR A 21 1.31 14.00 -12.12
C TYR A 21 0.77 13.95 -13.55
N CYS A 22 -0.56 14.00 -13.71
CA CYS A 22 -1.21 13.96 -15.01
C CYS A 22 -0.95 15.21 -15.85
N SER A 23 -1.00 16.39 -15.25
CA SER A 23 -0.68 17.65 -15.93
C SER A 23 0.80 17.65 -16.36
N ASP A 24 1.72 17.31 -15.46
CA ASP A 24 3.17 17.33 -15.72
C ASP A 24 3.64 16.32 -16.78
N HIS A 25 3.04 15.11 -16.81
CA HIS A 25 3.55 14.01 -17.62
C HIS A 25 2.71 13.70 -18.86
N PHE A 26 1.44 14.09 -18.87
CA PHE A 26 0.50 13.74 -19.94
C PHE A 26 -0.21 14.94 -20.57
N ASP A 27 0.08 16.17 -20.13
CA ASP A 27 -0.63 17.39 -20.57
C ASP A 27 -2.15 17.24 -20.36
N LEU A 28 -2.52 16.56 -19.28
CA LEU A 28 -3.91 16.24 -18.93
C LEU A 28 -4.27 16.90 -17.61
N ASP A 29 -5.05 17.97 -17.70
CA ASP A 29 -5.66 18.61 -16.54
C ASP A 29 -6.90 17.81 -16.11
N LEU A 30 -6.79 17.14 -14.97
CA LEU A 30 -7.90 16.43 -14.34
C LEU A 30 -8.72 17.41 -13.50
N GLU A 31 -10.04 17.42 -13.71
CA GLU A 31 -10.95 18.10 -12.79
C GLU A 31 -11.13 17.28 -11.50
N GLN A 32 -11.58 17.95 -10.43
CA GLN A 32 -11.71 17.35 -9.10
C GLN A 32 -12.52 16.03 -9.10
N PHE A 33 -13.59 15.95 -9.89
CA PHE A 33 -14.42 14.75 -10.00
C PHE A 33 -13.73 13.64 -10.79
N ASP A 34 -13.02 13.97 -11.87
CA ASP A 34 -12.29 12.98 -12.66
C ASP A 34 -11.16 12.35 -11.85
N ALA A 35 -10.45 13.16 -11.07
CA ALA A 35 -9.43 12.68 -10.15
C ALA A 35 -10.04 11.81 -9.02
N GLU A 36 -11.26 12.10 -8.55
CA GLU A 36 -11.98 11.23 -7.60
C GLU A 36 -12.27 9.86 -8.20
N PHE A 37 -12.84 9.82 -9.41
CA PHE A 37 -13.16 8.56 -10.08
C PHE A 37 -11.92 7.75 -10.39
N PHE A 38 -10.81 8.42 -10.70
CA PHE A 38 -9.55 7.73 -10.93
C PHE A 38 -8.99 7.13 -9.65
N ILE A 39 -9.06 7.84 -8.52
CA ILE A 39 -8.73 7.29 -7.19
C ILE A 39 -9.60 6.05 -6.90
N ASP A 40 -10.90 6.13 -7.14
CA ASP A 40 -11.82 5.00 -6.93
C ASP A 40 -11.44 3.79 -7.79
N PHE A 41 -11.12 4.01 -9.07
CA PHE A 41 -10.66 2.97 -9.97
C PHE A 41 -9.37 2.29 -9.47
N ILE A 42 -8.40 3.08 -9.00
CA ILE A 42 -7.14 2.56 -8.46
C ILE A 42 -7.41 1.72 -7.20
N ILE A 43 -8.25 2.22 -6.28
CA ILE A 43 -8.59 1.48 -5.06
C ILE A 43 -9.28 0.15 -5.39
N GLU A 44 -10.23 0.16 -6.33
CA GLU A 44 -10.98 -1.04 -6.70
C GLU A 44 -10.12 -2.07 -7.46
N LYS A 45 -9.30 -1.61 -8.41
CA LYS A 45 -8.59 -2.51 -9.34
C LYS A 45 -7.16 -2.85 -8.89
N LEU A 46 -6.43 -1.88 -8.33
CA LEU A 46 -5.02 -2.04 -7.97
C LEU A 46 -4.85 -2.25 -6.46
N GLY A 47 -5.72 -1.66 -5.65
CA GLY A 47 -5.68 -1.76 -4.18
C GLY A 47 -5.50 -3.19 -3.64
N PRO A 48 -6.28 -4.19 -4.10
CA PRO A 48 -6.13 -5.57 -3.63
C PRO A 48 -4.75 -6.17 -3.91
N ALA A 49 -4.14 -5.85 -5.05
CA ALA A 49 -2.82 -6.36 -5.40
C ALA A 49 -1.74 -5.80 -4.46
N PHE A 50 -1.76 -4.49 -4.20
CA PHE A 50 -0.81 -3.87 -3.28
C PHE A 50 -1.01 -4.32 -1.83
N TYR A 51 -2.26 -4.45 -1.39
CA TYR A 51 -2.57 -4.95 -0.05
C TYR A 51 -2.05 -6.37 0.15
N ASN A 52 -2.33 -7.27 -0.80
CA ASN A 52 -1.86 -8.65 -0.72
C ASN A 52 -0.34 -8.75 -0.74
N ALA A 53 0.34 -7.97 -1.60
CA ALA A 53 1.80 -7.90 -1.60
C ALA A 53 2.36 -7.42 -0.25
N GLY A 54 1.71 -6.44 0.38
CA GLY A 54 2.07 -5.97 1.73
C GLY A 54 1.90 -7.05 2.81
N ILE A 55 0.80 -7.82 2.75
CA ILE A 55 0.57 -8.95 3.67
C ILE A 55 1.63 -10.04 3.47
N GLU A 56 1.94 -10.40 2.23
CA GLU A 56 2.99 -11.38 1.93
C GLU A 56 4.35 -10.95 2.49
N GLU A 57 4.69 -9.67 2.37
CA GLU A 57 5.94 -9.14 2.90
C GLU A 57 5.96 -9.11 4.43
N ALA A 58 4.84 -8.77 5.08
CA ALA A 58 4.72 -8.86 6.53
C ALA A 58 4.91 -10.29 7.03
N ILE A 59 4.32 -11.27 6.34
CA ILE A 59 4.50 -12.70 6.66
C ILE A 59 5.97 -13.10 6.49
N ARG A 60 6.59 -12.75 5.36
CA ARG A 60 7.99 -13.07 5.07
C ARG A 60 8.92 -12.49 6.14
N THR A 61 8.70 -11.24 6.50
CA THR A 61 9.45 -10.56 7.55
C THR A 61 9.29 -11.31 8.88
N HIS A 62 8.07 -11.65 9.26
CA HIS A 62 7.80 -12.36 10.52
C HIS A 62 8.46 -13.75 10.58
N ILE A 63 8.45 -14.49 9.48
CA ILE A 63 9.14 -15.79 9.37
C ILE A 63 10.65 -15.60 9.59
N ALA A 64 11.27 -14.65 8.90
CA ALA A 64 12.71 -14.41 9.03
C ALA A 64 13.12 -14.03 10.48
N TYR A 65 12.31 -13.22 11.17
CA TYR A 65 12.54 -12.94 12.59
C TYR A 65 12.34 -14.17 13.47
N SER A 66 11.34 -14.99 13.18
CA SER A 66 11.06 -16.21 13.94
C SER A 66 12.20 -17.23 13.81
N GLU A 67 12.72 -17.41 12.60
CA GLU A 67 13.90 -18.26 12.33
C GLU A 67 15.12 -17.77 13.11
N ARG A 68 15.40 -16.46 13.05
CA ARG A 68 16.50 -15.86 13.81
C ARG A 68 16.35 -16.03 15.32
N ILE A 69 15.15 -15.86 15.85
CA ILE A 69 14.88 -16.08 17.28
C ILE A 69 15.10 -17.56 17.65
N GLN A 70 14.68 -18.48 16.79
CA GLN A 70 14.86 -19.91 17.01
C GLN A 70 16.35 -20.29 17.04
N GLU A 71 17.14 -19.76 16.11
CA GLU A 71 18.60 -19.95 16.09
C GLU A 71 19.25 -19.45 17.40
N GLU A 72 18.88 -18.25 17.85
CA GLU A 72 19.37 -17.68 19.12
C GLU A 72 18.95 -18.52 20.34
N MET A 73 17.74 -19.07 20.34
CA MET A 73 17.27 -19.96 21.40
C MET A 73 18.06 -21.27 21.42
N ASP A 74 18.34 -21.86 20.26
CA ASP A 74 19.10 -23.09 20.15
C ASP A 74 20.57 -22.90 20.57
N LEU A 75 21.18 -21.75 20.25
CA LEU A 75 22.52 -21.39 20.74
C LEU A 75 22.58 -21.23 22.27
N LYS A 76 21.48 -20.78 22.89
CA LYS A 76 21.39 -20.54 24.34
C LYS A 76 20.86 -21.73 25.13
N LYS A 77 20.39 -22.80 24.48
CA LYS A 77 20.03 -24.05 25.16
C LYS A 77 21.28 -24.64 25.80
N ILE A 78 21.39 -24.50 27.11
CA ILE A 78 22.34 -25.25 27.92
C ILE A 78 21.58 -26.49 28.40
N LEU A 79 21.57 -27.54 27.57
CA LEU A 79 20.94 -28.85 27.82
C LEU A 79 19.48 -28.81 28.33
#